data_AF-A0A7C3GAI6-F1
#
_entry.id   AF-A0A7C3GAI6-F1
#
_cell.length_a   1.000
_cell.length_b   1.000
_cell.length_c   1.000
_cell.angle_alpha   90.00
_cell.angle_beta   90.00
_cell.angle_gamma   90.00
#
_symmetry.space_group_name_H-M   'P 1'
#
loop_
_entity.id
_entity.type
_entity.pdbx_description
1 polymer ?
#
loop_
_entity_poly.entity_id
_entity_poly.type
_entity_poly.pdbx_seq_one_letter_code
_entity_poly.pdbx_strand_id
1 'polypeptide(L)'
;MFLLTKLKKNNMLPIEKMYLTSRRNRPALRNREWYKIRELKGIVVHWTANESKGANARRTRNYFNTADRYASAHYNVDDHSIVQCLPDHEVGYHVGGRYYKPIGKKIIEGTKLTPNYFLIGFEMCVNKDGDWNKTYQNSVELAQHLLNKYNFTVNELYRHYDITGKLCPLMMIDEKPWQEFKAKVNAGLSFQLENALKKGYVNTRDLNVRQGPSSRYSITRVLHQGDNIEIYEQVGNWYRVGDDEWLHKNYVKITFEKKDGVVVDPTNLNVRSGPGANFPIVDTLEDGTPVEIFEIQGRWYRIGDNRWGYGRLIKIIEVKTGRVTAPYFLNVRKGPGTNYSKINKIQRGTLVKIFAQEGKWLRIGKDEWVHGNYVEIIE
;
A
#
# COMPACT_ATOMS: atom_id res chain seq x y z
N MET A 1 7.21 32.75 8.64
CA MET A 1 6.48 32.37 9.87
C MET A 1 6.21 30.88 9.80
N PHE A 2 7.05 30.07 10.44
CA PHE A 2 6.95 28.61 10.41
C PHE A 2 5.67 28.20 11.17
N LEU A 3 4.73 27.53 10.49
CA LEU A 3 3.62 26.87 11.16
C LEU A 3 4.18 25.71 11.99
N LEU A 4 4.30 25.93 13.29
CA LEU A 4 4.39 24.88 14.29
C LEU A 4 3.09 24.07 14.26
N THR A 5 3.09 22.95 13.56
CA THR A 5 2.08 21.91 13.71
C THR A 5 2.10 21.44 15.16
N LYS A 6 1.04 21.75 15.91
CA LYS A 6 0.79 21.17 17.23
C LYS A 6 0.79 19.65 17.09
N LEU A 7 1.82 18.98 17.62
CA LEU A 7 1.81 17.55 17.86
C LEU A 7 0.59 17.25 18.74
N LYS A 8 -0.44 16.61 18.18
CA LYS A 8 -1.54 16.02 18.97
C LYS A 8 -0.90 15.09 19.99
N LYS A 9 -1.12 15.34 21.29
CA LYS A 9 -0.74 14.42 22.37
C LYS A 9 -1.29 13.04 22.03
N ASN A 10 -0.41 12.04 22.00
CA ASN A 10 -0.78 10.67 21.71
C ASN A 10 -1.54 10.13 22.93
N ASN A 11 -2.87 10.03 22.83
CA ASN A 11 -3.75 9.59 23.92
C ASN A 11 -3.83 8.06 24.05
N MET A 12 -3.05 7.32 23.25
CA MET A 12 -3.04 5.86 23.26
C MET A 12 -2.62 5.30 24.62
N LEU A 13 -3.40 4.32 25.09
CA LEU A 13 -3.03 3.51 26.25
C LEU A 13 -1.63 2.90 26.10
N PRO A 14 -0.86 2.78 27.19
CA PRO A 14 0.43 2.11 27.14
C PRO A 14 0.26 0.64 26.74
N ILE A 15 1.16 0.15 25.89
CA ILE A 15 1.19 -1.26 25.49
C ILE A 15 1.94 -2.05 26.56
N GLU A 16 1.21 -2.92 27.26
CA GLU A 16 1.81 -3.88 28.19
C GLU A 16 2.32 -5.10 27.44
N LYS A 17 3.62 -5.39 27.56
CA LYS A 17 4.22 -6.57 26.95
C LYS A 17 4.05 -7.79 27.84
N MET A 18 3.22 -8.74 27.39
CA MET A 18 3.01 -10.02 28.07
C MET A 18 3.17 -11.17 27.10
N TYR A 19 4.40 -11.42 26.65
CA TYR A 19 4.63 -12.44 25.63
C TYR A 19 4.19 -13.83 26.07
N LEU A 20 3.60 -14.59 25.15
CA LEU A 20 3.21 -15.97 25.40
C LEU A 20 4.45 -16.84 25.67
N THR A 21 4.30 -17.80 26.57
CA THR A 21 5.26 -18.86 26.89
C THR A 21 4.81 -20.22 26.37
N SER A 22 3.56 -20.35 25.91
CA SER A 22 3.06 -21.56 25.25
C SER A 22 3.81 -21.86 23.95
N ARG A 23 4.60 -22.93 23.91
CA ARG A 23 5.26 -23.41 22.67
C ARG A 23 4.26 -23.78 21.57
N ARG A 24 3.03 -24.13 21.94
CA ARG A 24 1.96 -24.45 20.99
C ARG A 24 1.43 -23.20 20.29
N ASN A 25 1.21 -22.13 21.06
CA ASN A 25 0.47 -20.94 20.58
C ASN A 25 1.40 -19.79 20.19
N ARG A 26 2.67 -19.85 20.61
CA ARG A 26 3.77 -19.01 20.13
C ARG A 26 4.79 -19.87 19.38
N PRO A 27 4.59 -20.07 18.08
CA PRO A 27 5.32 -21.08 17.34
C PRO A 27 6.81 -20.76 17.14
N ALA A 28 7.23 -19.50 17.30
CA ALA A 28 8.63 -19.11 17.32
C ALA A 28 9.45 -19.82 18.43
N LEU A 29 8.81 -20.23 19.53
CA LEU A 29 9.45 -21.05 20.59
C LEU A 29 9.72 -22.51 20.16
N ARG A 30 9.19 -22.94 19.01
CA ARG A 30 9.50 -24.24 18.40
C ARG A 30 10.55 -24.11 17.31
N ASN A 31 10.45 -23.07 16.49
CA ASN A 31 11.41 -22.77 15.43
C ASN A 31 11.37 -21.28 15.07
N ARG A 32 12.35 -20.52 15.56
CA ARG A 32 12.41 -19.06 15.38
C ARG A 32 12.59 -18.65 13.92
N GLU A 33 13.46 -19.35 13.18
CA GLU A 33 13.74 -19.05 11.78
C GLU A 33 12.55 -19.33 10.87
N TRP A 34 11.83 -20.42 11.15
CA TRP A 34 10.64 -20.75 10.40
C TRP A 34 9.49 -19.78 10.70
N TYR A 35 9.20 -19.50 11.98
CA TYR A 35 8.05 -18.71 12.42
C TYR A 35 8.36 -17.22 12.65
N LYS A 36 9.09 -16.61 11.72
CA LYS A 36 9.26 -15.16 11.62
C LYS A 36 8.37 -14.59 10.50
N ILE A 37 7.80 -13.41 10.74
CA ILE A 37 7.13 -12.62 9.69
C ILE A 37 8.10 -12.46 8.52
N ARG A 38 7.61 -12.67 7.30
CA ARG A 38 8.41 -12.60 6.07
C ARG A 38 8.55 -11.14 5.64
N GLU A 39 7.54 -10.66 4.95
CA GLU A 39 7.36 -9.26 4.61
C GLU A 39 6.04 -8.86 5.24
N LEU A 40 6.05 -7.88 6.13
CA LEU A 40 4.82 -7.40 6.72
C LEU A 40 4.00 -6.67 5.64
N LYS A 41 2.74 -7.05 5.47
CA LYS A 41 1.83 -6.54 4.44
C LYS A 41 0.55 -5.91 4.99
N GLY A 42 0.49 -5.72 6.31
CA GLY A 42 -0.62 -5.04 6.97
C GLY A 42 -0.98 -5.60 8.33
N ILE A 43 -2.11 -5.13 8.83
CA ILE A 43 -2.69 -5.53 10.12
C ILE A 43 -4.11 -6.05 9.95
N VAL A 44 -4.54 -6.96 10.82
CA VAL A 44 -5.84 -7.62 10.78
C VAL A 44 -6.58 -7.45 12.11
N VAL A 45 -7.78 -6.90 12.03
CA VAL A 45 -8.70 -6.75 13.16
C VAL A 45 -9.51 -8.03 13.37
N HIS A 46 -9.64 -8.44 14.63
CA HIS A 46 -10.47 -9.53 15.11
C HIS A 46 -11.34 -9.07 16.27
N TRP A 47 -12.29 -9.91 16.67
CA TRP A 47 -13.00 -9.78 17.93
C TRP A 47 -12.94 -11.10 18.68
N THR A 48 -12.87 -11.00 20.01
CA THR A 48 -12.73 -12.17 20.87
C THR A 48 -13.92 -13.14 20.82
N ALA A 49 -15.09 -12.66 20.36
CA ALA A 49 -16.37 -13.38 20.40
C ALA A 49 -16.70 -13.94 21.80
N ASN A 50 -16.18 -13.31 22.86
CA ASN A 50 -16.35 -13.75 24.24
C ASN A 50 -16.91 -12.61 25.09
N GLU A 51 -18.21 -12.61 25.27
CA GLU A 51 -18.94 -11.60 26.05
C GLU A 51 -18.94 -11.89 27.56
N SER A 52 -18.28 -12.97 27.99
CA SER A 52 -18.24 -13.38 29.40
C SER A 52 -17.62 -12.29 30.28
N LYS A 53 -18.17 -12.11 31.49
CA LYS A 53 -17.65 -11.17 32.49
C LYS A 53 -16.15 -11.42 32.72
N GLY A 54 -15.35 -10.35 32.63
CA GLY A 54 -13.91 -10.34 32.82
C GLY A 54 -13.09 -10.90 31.65
N ALA A 55 -13.67 -11.17 30.48
CA ALA A 55 -12.95 -11.60 29.27
C ALA A 55 -12.17 -10.45 28.58
N ASN A 56 -11.42 -9.70 29.38
CA ASN A 56 -10.62 -8.54 29.01
C ASN A 56 -9.31 -8.93 28.30
N ALA A 57 -8.48 -7.96 27.92
CA ALA A 57 -7.29 -8.15 27.10
C ALA A 57 -6.24 -9.06 27.77
N ARG A 58 -6.02 -8.87 29.08
CA ARG A 58 -5.13 -9.74 29.87
C ARG A 58 -5.67 -11.16 29.97
N ARG A 59 -6.98 -11.35 30.18
CA ARG A 59 -7.58 -12.69 30.24
C ARG A 59 -7.53 -13.39 28.88
N THR A 60 -7.78 -12.67 27.79
CA THR A 60 -7.61 -13.18 26.41
C THR A 60 -6.18 -13.62 26.16
N ARG A 61 -5.18 -12.84 26.60
CA ARG A 61 -3.76 -13.22 26.55
C ARG A 61 -3.50 -14.50 27.35
N ASN A 62 -4.02 -14.59 28.58
CA ASN A 62 -3.82 -15.76 29.44
C ASN A 62 -4.47 -17.02 28.87
N TYR A 63 -5.62 -16.87 28.22
CA TYR A 63 -6.24 -17.94 27.44
C TYR A 63 -5.34 -18.40 26.29
N PHE A 64 -4.81 -17.49 25.46
CA PHE A 64 -3.81 -17.87 24.45
C PHE A 64 -2.57 -18.54 25.06
N ASN A 65 -2.23 -18.27 26.32
CA ASN A 65 -1.08 -18.90 26.96
C ASN A 65 -1.34 -20.31 27.48
N THR A 66 -2.59 -20.72 27.68
CA THR A 66 -2.96 -21.97 28.35
C THR A 66 -3.82 -22.90 27.50
N ALA A 67 -4.52 -22.36 26.50
CA ALA A 67 -5.45 -23.13 25.68
C ALA A 67 -4.73 -24.17 24.81
N ASP A 68 -5.31 -25.36 24.71
CA ASP A 68 -4.83 -26.41 23.83
C ASP A 68 -5.37 -26.25 22.39
N ARG A 69 -4.97 -25.17 21.71
CA ARG A 69 -5.38 -24.87 20.34
C ARG A 69 -4.37 -23.98 19.65
N TYR A 70 -4.12 -24.18 18.35
CA TYR A 70 -3.26 -23.29 17.56
C TYR A 70 -3.91 -21.92 17.31
N ALA A 71 -3.96 -21.05 18.33
CA ALA A 71 -4.54 -19.71 18.26
C ALA A 71 -3.70 -18.69 19.03
N SER A 72 -3.41 -17.56 18.38
CA SER A 72 -2.77 -16.40 18.99
C SER A 72 -2.89 -15.17 18.08
N ALA A 73 -3.06 -14.00 18.70
CA ALA A 73 -2.93 -12.70 18.07
C ALA A 73 -1.72 -11.94 18.67
N HIS A 74 -1.29 -10.87 18.02
CA HIS A 74 -0.15 -10.09 18.50
C HIS A 74 -0.55 -9.13 19.62
N TYR A 75 -1.78 -8.61 19.57
CA TYR A 75 -2.31 -7.70 20.57
C TYR A 75 -3.73 -8.10 20.98
N ASN A 76 -4.11 -7.82 22.22
CA ASN A 76 -5.50 -7.76 22.66
C ASN A 76 -5.77 -6.35 23.20
N VAL A 77 -6.95 -5.81 22.95
CA VAL A 77 -7.36 -4.47 23.38
C VAL A 77 -8.74 -4.53 24.02
N ASP A 78 -8.87 -3.93 25.19
CA ASP A 78 -10.14 -3.69 25.88
C ASP A 78 -10.31 -2.20 26.20
N ASP A 79 -11.23 -1.87 27.10
CA ASP A 79 -11.62 -0.50 27.45
C ASP A 79 -10.59 0.24 28.31
N HIS A 80 -9.58 -0.44 28.85
CA HIS A 80 -8.59 0.15 29.77
C HIS A 80 -7.15 -0.38 29.59
N SER A 81 -6.90 -1.34 28.70
CA SER A 81 -5.59 -1.93 28.49
C SER A 81 -5.35 -2.40 27.05
N ILE A 82 -4.08 -2.36 26.64
CA ILE A 82 -3.57 -2.99 25.42
C ILE A 82 -2.45 -3.96 25.82
N VAL A 83 -2.60 -5.24 25.47
CA VAL A 83 -1.65 -6.30 25.83
C VAL A 83 -1.00 -6.87 24.58
N GLN A 84 0.31 -6.72 24.43
CA GLN A 84 1.10 -7.35 23.38
C GLN A 84 1.46 -8.79 23.78
N CYS A 85 0.90 -9.76 23.07
CA CYS A 85 1.07 -11.20 23.30
C CYS A 85 2.23 -11.80 22.51
N LEU A 86 2.62 -11.22 21.38
CA LEU A 86 3.71 -11.68 20.52
C LEU A 86 4.56 -10.49 20.06
N PRO A 87 5.89 -10.64 19.91
CA PRO A 87 6.69 -9.66 19.19
C PRO A 87 6.23 -9.55 17.73
N ASP A 88 6.24 -8.35 17.17
CA ASP A 88 5.72 -8.07 15.81
C ASP A 88 6.46 -8.81 14.67
N HIS A 89 7.67 -9.30 14.93
CA HIS A 89 8.46 -10.06 13.96
C HIS A 89 8.20 -11.57 14.01
N GLU A 90 7.37 -12.05 14.93
CA GLU A 90 7.01 -13.46 15.08
C GLU A 90 5.63 -13.76 14.48
N VAL A 91 5.44 -14.98 13.99
CA VAL A 91 4.15 -15.42 13.42
C VAL A 91 3.14 -15.72 14.53
N GLY A 92 1.94 -15.12 14.43
CA GLY A 92 0.76 -15.49 15.22
C GLY A 92 -0.22 -16.41 14.47
N TYR A 93 -1.03 -17.18 15.19
CA TYR A 93 -2.06 -18.06 14.61
C TYR A 93 -3.45 -17.44 14.71
N HIS A 94 -3.76 -16.43 13.87
CA HIS A 94 -5.03 -15.70 13.95
C HIS A 94 -5.85 -15.67 12.66
N VAL A 95 -5.24 -15.86 11.49
CA VAL A 95 -5.89 -15.66 10.18
C VAL A 95 -5.59 -16.81 9.19
N GLY A 96 -5.42 -18.02 9.73
CA GLY A 96 -5.34 -19.25 8.95
C GLY A 96 -6.71 -19.71 8.43
N GLY A 97 -6.75 -20.33 7.25
CA GLY A 97 -7.98 -20.86 6.66
C GLY A 97 -7.68 -21.89 5.58
N ARG A 98 -8.67 -22.72 5.23
CA ARG A 98 -8.57 -23.69 4.12
C ARG A 98 -8.61 -23.00 2.74
N TYR A 99 -9.34 -21.90 2.66
CA TYR A 99 -9.51 -21.09 1.46
C TYR A 99 -9.30 -19.61 1.81
N TYR A 100 -8.75 -18.86 0.87
CA TYR A 100 -8.52 -17.42 1.00
C TYR A 100 -9.30 -16.65 -0.05
N LYS A 101 -9.89 -15.53 0.36
CA LYS A 101 -10.46 -14.52 -0.53
C LYS A 101 -9.35 -13.87 -1.38
N PRO A 102 -9.68 -13.15 -2.46
CA PRO A 102 -8.67 -12.53 -3.34
C PRO A 102 -7.60 -11.70 -2.60
N ILE A 103 -7.98 -10.98 -1.54
CA ILE A 103 -7.03 -10.22 -0.70
C ILE A 103 -6.04 -11.18 -0.01
N GLY A 104 -6.52 -12.24 0.64
CA GLY A 104 -5.66 -13.24 1.26
C GLY A 104 -4.73 -13.95 0.26
N LYS A 105 -5.23 -14.27 -0.95
CA LYS A 105 -4.40 -14.83 -2.03
C LYS A 105 -3.32 -13.85 -2.50
N LYS A 106 -3.65 -12.56 -2.60
CA LYS A 106 -2.70 -11.50 -2.96
C LYS A 106 -1.61 -11.36 -1.90
N ILE A 107 -1.95 -11.43 -0.62
CA ILE A 107 -0.98 -11.31 0.49
C ILE A 107 0.07 -12.42 0.43
N ILE A 108 -0.34 -13.66 0.16
CA ILE A 108 0.59 -14.80 0.08
C ILE A 108 1.38 -14.88 -1.22
N GLU A 109 1.02 -14.11 -2.26
CA GLU A 109 1.71 -14.03 -3.57
C GLU A 109 2.08 -15.40 -4.20
N GLY A 110 1.21 -16.40 -4.05
CA GLY A 110 1.45 -17.75 -4.59
C GLY A 110 2.43 -18.61 -3.79
N THR A 111 2.90 -18.16 -2.63
CA THR A 111 3.67 -18.99 -1.70
C THR A 111 2.82 -20.10 -1.09
N LYS A 112 3.47 -21.14 -0.54
CA LYS A 112 2.82 -22.20 0.25
C LYS A 112 2.52 -21.78 1.70
N LEU A 113 2.75 -20.51 2.05
CA LEU A 113 2.54 -19.97 3.39
C LEU A 113 1.09 -19.48 3.55
N THR A 114 0.70 -19.25 4.81
CA THR A 114 -0.60 -18.64 5.14
C THR A 114 -0.44 -17.13 5.38
N PRO A 115 -1.52 -16.34 5.33
CA PRO A 115 -1.48 -14.91 5.66
C PRO A 115 -0.95 -14.60 7.07
N ASN A 116 -0.93 -15.57 7.99
CA ASN A 116 -0.27 -15.44 9.30
C ASN A 116 1.21 -15.03 9.20
N TYR A 117 1.90 -15.34 8.09
CA TYR A 117 3.32 -14.99 7.91
C TYR A 117 3.57 -13.55 7.44
N PHE A 118 2.50 -12.79 7.19
CA PHE A 118 2.58 -11.48 6.54
C PHE A 118 1.76 -10.41 7.27
N LEU A 119 1.06 -10.75 8.35
CA LEU A 119 0.08 -9.86 8.98
C LEU A 119 0.21 -9.87 10.50
N ILE A 120 0.07 -8.68 11.09
CA ILE A 120 -0.09 -8.52 12.55
C ILE A 120 -1.58 -8.53 12.87
N GLY A 121 -2.01 -9.38 13.80
CA GLY A 121 -3.40 -9.47 14.25
C GLY A 121 -3.64 -8.84 15.62
N PHE A 122 -4.77 -8.18 15.83
CA PHE A 122 -5.23 -7.80 17.17
C PHE A 122 -6.70 -8.17 17.44
N GLU A 123 -7.00 -8.52 18.68
CA GLU A 123 -8.34 -8.91 19.14
C GLU A 123 -9.00 -7.78 19.94
N MET A 124 -10.21 -7.38 19.55
CA MET A 124 -11.05 -6.47 20.34
C MET A 124 -11.87 -7.27 21.35
N CYS A 125 -11.73 -6.94 22.64
CA CYS A 125 -12.51 -7.55 23.70
C CYS A 125 -13.96 -7.05 23.67
N VAL A 126 -14.91 -7.94 23.93
CA VAL A 126 -16.36 -7.64 23.93
C VAL A 126 -17.04 -8.12 25.21
N ASN A 127 -16.27 -8.30 26.28
CA ASN A 127 -16.79 -8.73 27.57
C ASN A 127 -17.86 -7.75 28.08
N LYS A 128 -18.99 -8.28 28.58
CA LYS A 128 -20.17 -7.50 28.97
C LYS A 128 -19.95 -6.49 30.11
N ASP A 129 -18.87 -6.63 30.86
CA ASP A 129 -18.45 -5.72 31.93
C ASP A 129 -17.39 -4.71 31.49
N GLY A 130 -17.00 -4.69 30.21
CA GLY A 130 -16.16 -3.66 29.61
C GLY A 130 -16.98 -2.62 28.85
N ASP A 131 -16.46 -1.40 28.74
CA ASP A 131 -17.03 -0.32 27.95
C ASP A 131 -16.65 -0.47 26.46
N TRP A 132 -17.58 -0.97 25.65
CA TRP A 132 -17.35 -1.18 24.21
C TRP A 132 -16.90 0.09 23.48
N ASN A 133 -17.42 1.27 23.83
CA ASN A 133 -17.05 2.51 23.16
C ASN A 133 -15.57 2.84 23.41
N LYS A 134 -15.09 2.61 24.63
CA LYS A 134 -13.66 2.74 24.95
C LYS A 134 -12.83 1.67 24.26
N THR A 135 -13.25 0.41 24.26
CA THR A 135 -12.53 -0.64 23.51
C THR A 135 -12.42 -0.29 22.03
N TYR A 136 -13.50 0.21 21.42
CA TYR A 136 -13.50 0.65 20.03
C TYR A 136 -12.51 1.79 19.80
N GLN A 137 -12.49 2.82 20.66
CA GLN A 137 -11.54 3.93 20.52
C GLN A 137 -10.09 3.49 20.75
N ASN A 138 -9.82 2.68 21.76
CA ASN A 138 -8.50 2.12 22.01
C ASN A 138 -8.04 1.25 20.81
N SER A 139 -8.97 0.58 20.13
CA SER A 139 -8.70 -0.20 18.91
C SER A 139 -8.35 0.70 17.72
N VAL A 140 -9.03 1.85 17.57
CA VAL A 140 -8.69 2.86 16.57
C VAL A 140 -7.26 3.37 16.81
N GLU A 141 -6.93 3.74 18.04
CA GLU A 141 -5.61 4.27 18.41
C GLU A 141 -4.50 3.22 18.23
N LEU A 142 -4.76 1.96 18.59
CA LEU A 142 -3.83 0.86 18.33
C LEU A 142 -3.60 0.65 16.83
N ALA A 143 -4.66 0.68 16.01
CA ALA A 143 -4.54 0.56 14.57
C ALA A 143 -3.74 1.74 13.98
N GLN A 144 -4.00 2.98 14.42
CA GLN A 144 -3.21 4.16 14.04
C GLN A 144 -1.73 3.99 14.38
N HIS A 145 -1.42 3.56 15.61
CA HIS A 145 -0.06 3.31 16.06
C HIS A 145 0.66 2.29 15.18
N LEU A 146 0.03 1.15 14.91
CA LEU A 146 0.63 0.08 14.11
C LEU A 146 0.82 0.49 12.65
N LEU A 147 -0.18 1.13 12.03
CA LEU A 147 -0.05 1.59 10.64
C LEU A 147 1.04 2.65 10.50
N ASN A 148 1.10 3.64 11.40
CA ASN A 148 2.16 4.64 11.42
C ASN A 148 3.56 4.00 11.62
N LYS A 149 3.68 3.06 12.56
CA LYS A 149 4.94 2.36 12.86
C LYS A 149 5.53 1.65 11.64
N TYR A 150 4.68 1.11 10.77
CA TYR A 150 5.08 0.35 9.59
C TYR A 150 4.91 1.10 8.28
N ASN A 151 4.65 2.41 8.35
CA ASN A 151 4.45 3.28 7.18
C ASN A 151 3.37 2.74 6.22
N PHE A 152 2.27 2.27 6.81
CA PHE A 152 1.10 1.78 6.11
C PHE A 152 -0.02 2.82 6.10
N THR A 153 -0.96 2.62 5.18
CA THR A 153 -2.20 3.36 5.08
C THR A 153 -3.37 2.49 5.54
N VAL A 154 -4.59 3.04 5.56
CA VAL A 154 -5.78 2.22 5.84
C VAL A 154 -6.08 1.16 4.77
N ASN A 155 -5.33 1.11 3.65
CA ASN A 155 -5.43 0.01 2.69
C ASN A 155 -4.74 -1.29 3.14
N GLU A 156 -3.86 -1.19 4.13
CA GLU A 156 -3.18 -2.32 4.77
C GLU A 156 -3.85 -2.68 6.12
N LEU A 157 -5.05 -2.15 6.36
CA LEU A 157 -5.90 -2.49 7.49
C LEU A 157 -7.03 -3.40 7.01
N TYR A 158 -7.08 -4.62 7.54
CA TYR A 158 -8.00 -5.66 7.09
C TYR A 158 -8.86 -6.20 8.24
N ARG A 159 -10.03 -6.75 7.91
CA ARG A 159 -10.77 -7.66 8.80
C ARG A 159 -10.31 -9.08 8.54
N HIS A 160 -10.47 -9.98 9.53
CA HIS A 160 -10.34 -11.41 9.26
C HIS A 160 -11.29 -11.84 8.11
N TYR A 161 -12.49 -11.26 8.06
CA TYR A 161 -13.44 -11.44 6.96
C TYR A 161 -12.86 -11.15 5.57
N ASP A 162 -12.03 -10.12 5.42
CA ASP A 162 -11.45 -9.74 4.13
C ASP A 162 -10.45 -10.79 3.62
N ILE A 163 -9.83 -11.53 4.55
CA ILE A 163 -8.81 -12.54 4.25
C ILE A 163 -9.41 -13.94 4.03
N THR A 164 -10.26 -14.41 4.95
CA THR A 164 -10.76 -15.80 4.95
C THR A 164 -12.26 -15.91 4.70
N GLY A 165 -13.02 -14.82 4.86
CA GLY A 165 -14.48 -14.85 4.85
C GLY A 165 -15.12 -15.21 6.19
N LYS A 166 -14.33 -15.48 7.25
CA LYS A 166 -14.87 -15.65 8.61
C LYS A 166 -15.60 -14.37 9.03
N LEU A 167 -16.80 -14.49 9.61
CA LEU A 167 -17.59 -13.37 10.15
C LEU A 167 -16.90 -12.77 11.39
N CYS A 168 -15.84 -12.00 11.14
CA CYS A 168 -14.92 -11.50 12.15
C CYS A 168 -14.22 -10.23 11.61
N PRO A 169 -14.32 -9.10 12.31
CA PRO A 169 -15.06 -8.89 13.55
C PRO A 169 -16.56 -8.64 13.31
N LEU A 170 -17.46 -9.23 14.11
CA LEU A 170 -18.90 -9.30 13.79
C LEU A 170 -19.58 -7.93 13.69
N MET A 171 -19.25 -7.01 14.59
CA MET A 171 -19.80 -5.64 14.64
C MET A 171 -19.33 -4.72 13.50
N MET A 172 -18.35 -5.14 12.70
CA MET A 172 -17.88 -4.41 11.51
C MET A 172 -17.88 -5.32 10.28
N ILE A 173 -18.81 -6.27 10.22
CA ILE A 173 -18.96 -7.13 9.06
C ILE A 173 -19.60 -6.38 7.89
N ASP A 174 -20.53 -5.49 8.20
CA ASP A 174 -21.14 -4.59 7.23
C ASP A 174 -20.17 -3.48 6.85
N GLU A 175 -20.33 -2.97 5.63
CA GLU A 175 -19.37 -2.02 5.07
C GLU A 175 -19.38 -0.69 5.81
N LYS A 176 -20.56 -0.12 6.07
CA LYS A 176 -20.69 1.17 6.77
C LYS A 176 -19.91 1.22 8.10
N PRO A 177 -20.15 0.34 9.09
CA PRO A 177 -19.39 0.38 10.35
C PRO A 177 -17.89 0.11 10.16
N TRP A 178 -17.51 -0.67 9.14
CA TRP A 178 -16.10 -0.87 8.80
C TRP A 178 -15.45 0.40 8.24
N GLN A 179 -16.14 1.12 7.35
CA GLN A 179 -15.64 2.37 6.79
C GLN A 179 -15.59 3.48 7.84
N GLU A 180 -16.56 3.55 8.76
CA GLU A 180 -16.48 4.45 9.91
C GLU A 180 -15.24 4.18 10.78
N PHE A 181 -14.90 2.90 11.01
CA PHE A 181 -13.66 2.53 11.71
C PHE A 181 -12.42 2.95 10.92
N LYS A 182 -12.36 2.63 9.63
CA LYS A 182 -11.24 3.03 8.77
C LYS A 182 -11.06 4.54 8.69
N ALA A 183 -12.15 5.31 8.62
CA ALA A 183 -12.10 6.77 8.58
C ALA A 183 -11.48 7.35 9.87
N LYS A 184 -11.92 6.85 11.04
CA LYS A 184 -11.34 7.23 12.34
C LYS A 184 -9.86 6.85 12.44
N VAL A 185 -9.47 5.69 11.91
CA VAL A 185 -8.05 5.30 11.84
C VAL A 185 -7.28 6.24 10.91
N ASN A 186 -7.77 6.50 9.69
CA ASN A 186 -7.11 7.37 8.71
C ASN A 186 -6.83 8.76 9.27
N ALA A 187 -7.76 9.32 10.04
CA ALA A 187 -7.64 10.65 10.64
C ALA A 187 -6.46 10.80 11.64
N GLY A 188 -5.88 9.69 12.12
CA GLY A 188 -4.70 9.68 12.98
C GLY A 188 -3.42 9.15 12.31
N LEU A 189 -3.43 8.93 10.99
CA LEU A 189 -2.24 8.52 10.25
C LEU A 189 -1.36 9.71 9.89
N SER A 190 -0.05 9.43 9.81
CA SER A 190 0.99 10.37 9.39
C SER A 190 0.93 10.60 7.87
N PHE A 191 0.54 9.57 7.12
CA PHE A 191 0.20 9.65 5.72
C PHE A 191 -1.28 9.27 5.57
N GLN A 192 -2.13 10.29 5.52
CA GLN A 192 -3.57 10.11 5.35
C GLN A 192 -3.87 9.87 3.87
N LEU A 193 -4.81 8.97 3.59
CA LEU A 193 -5.40 8.84 2.26
C LEU A 193 -6.40 9.99 2.04
N GLU A 194 -5.88 11.21 1.93
CA GLU A 194 -6.62 12.38 1.43
C GLU A 194 -6.62 12.41 -0.11
N ASN A 195 -5.63 11.78 -0.74
CA ASN A 195 -5.47 11.72 -2.19
C ASN A 195 -5.94 10.38 -2.77
N ALA A 196 -6.58 10.45 -3.94
CA ALA A 196 -6.99 9.27 -4.69
C ALA A 196 -5.79 8.37 -5.05
N LEU A 197 -5.93 7.05 -4.86
CA LEU A 197 -4.94 6.05 -5.29
C LEU A 197 -4.83 5.98 -6.81
N LYS A 198 -5.97 6.12 -7.48
CA LYS A 198 -6.09 6.09 -8.93
C LYS A 198 -7.13 7.13 -9.33
N LYS A 199 -6.98 7.63 -10.55
CA LYS A 199 -8.04 8.37 -11.22
C LYS A 199 -8.59 7.51 -12.34
N GLY A 200 -9.78 7.84 -12.82
CA GLY A 200 -10.37 7.16 -13.95
C GLY A 200 -11.56 7.93 -14.47
N TYR A 201 -12.24 7.36 -15.46
CA TYR A 201 -13.52 7.85 -15.92
C TYR A 201 -14.48 6.69 -16.18
N VAL A 202 -15.77 6.98 -16.11
CA VAL A 202 -16.84 6.02 -16.36
C VAL A 202 -16.88 5.67 -17.86
N ASN A 203 -16.84 4.37 -18.20
CA ASN A 203 -16.78 3.88 -19.59
C ASN A 203 -18.11 3.26 -20.07
N THR A 204 -19.20 3.51 -19.34
CA THR A 204 -20.55 3.02 -19.66
C THR A 204 -21.56 4.16 -19.54
N ARG A 205 -22.73 4.03 -20.17
CA ARG A 205 -23.74 5.10 -20.21
C ARG A 205 -24.18 5.55 -18.81
N ASP A 206 -24.52 4.58 -17.97
CA ASP A 206 -25.02 4.80 -16.60
C ASP A 206 -24.32 3.82 -15.64
N LEU A 207 -23.71 4.35 -14.59
CA LEU A 207 -23.02 3.58 -13.56
C LEU A 207 -23.57 3.91 -12.18
N ASN A 208 -24.17 2.91 -11.55
CA ASN A 208 -24.66 3.03 -10.17
C ASN A 208 -23.49 3.12 -9.18
N VAL A 209 -23.50 4.18 -8.38
CA VAL A 209 -22.73 4.32 -7.14
C VAL A 209 -23.61 3.82 -6.00
N ARG A 210 -23.04 3.04 -5.08
CA ARG A 210 -23.76 2.31 -4.03
C ARG A 210 -23.13 2.52 -2.66
N GLN A 211 -23.91 2.31 -1.60
CA GLN A 211 -23.47 2.43 -0.20
C GLN A 211 -22.41 1.39 0.25
N GLY A 212 -22.01 0.46 -0.62
CA GLY A 212 -21.06 -0.59 -0.29
C GLY A 212 -20.62 -1.43 -1.50
N PRO A 213 -19.57 -2.28 -1.35
CA PRO A 213 -18.92 -3.03 -2.41
C PRO A 213 -19.71 -4.28 -2.83
N SER A 214 -20.99 -4.12 -3.14
CA SER A 214 -21.87 -5.18 -3.63
C SER A 214 -23.12 -4.60 -4.30
N SER A 215 -23.69 -5.33 -5.27
CA SER A 215 -24.95 -4.97 -5.92
C SER A 215 -26.15 -5.02 -4.98
N ARG A 216 -25.98 -5.56 -3.76
CA ARG A 216 -27.03 -5.61 -2.72
C ARG A 216 -27.20 -4.30 -1.97
N TYR A 217 -26.20 -3.41 -1.99
CA TYR A 217 -26.32 -2.10 -1.33
C TYR A 217 -27.18 -1.16 -2.16
N SER A 218 -27.90 -0.27 -1.47
CA SER A 218 -28.70 0.79 -2.07
C SER A 218 -27.85 1.69 -2.97
N ILE A 219 -28.47 2.18 -4.04
CA ILE A 219 -27.85 3.14 -4.96
C ILE A 219 -27.86 4.51 -4.28
N THR A 220 -26.70 5.18 -4.22
CA THR A 220 -26.58 6.56 -3.71
C THR A 220 -26.79 7.58 -4.81
N ARG A 221 -26.18 7.35 -5.99
CA ARG A 221 -26.31 8.18 -7.20
C ARG A 221 -25.91 7.41 -8.45
N VAL A 222 -26.10 8.03 -9.61
CA VAL A 222 -25.66 7.51 -10.92
C VAL A 222 -24.60 8.44 -11.49
N LEU A 223 -23.54 7.84 -12.04
CA LEU A 223 -22.54 8.52 -12.86
C LEU A 223 -22.77 8.19 -14.33
N HIS A 224 -22.36 9.08 -15.22
CA HIS A 224 -22.53 8.94 -16.66
C HIS A 224 -21.21 8.75 -17.39
N GLN A 225 -21.29 8.27 -18.63
CA GLN A 225 -20.11 8.06 -19.46
C GLN A 225 -19.23 9.30 -19.56
N GLY A 226 -17.93 9.12 -19.29
CA GLY A 226 -16.94 10.19 -19.31
C GLY A 226 -16.76 10.90 -17.96
N ASP A 227 -17.64 10.70 -16.98
CA ASP A 227 -17.48 11.29 -15.65
C ASP A 227 -16.16 10.85 -15.03
N ASN A 228 -15.36 11.83 -14.61
CA ASN A 228 -14.11 11.58 -13.90
C ASN A 228 -14.39 11.06 -12.49
N ILE A 229 -13.58 10.11 -12.05
CA ILE A 229 -13.66 9.55 -10.71
C ILE A 229 -12.28 9.50 -10.05
N GLU A 230 -12.29 9.72 -8.75
CA GLU A 230 -11.18 9.46 -7.86
C GLU A 230 -11.43 8.13 -7.14
N ILE A 231 -10.42 7.28 -7.07
CA ILE A 231 -10.53 5.94 -6.47
C ILE A 231 -9.62 5.89 -5.26
N TYR A 232 -10.21 5.72 -4.08
CA TYR A 232 -9.51 5.73 -2.80
C TYR A 232 -9.20 4.34 -2.27
N GLU A 233 -9.93 3.32 -2.74
CA GLU A 233 -9.79 1.94 -2.31
C GLU A 233 -10.34 0.97 -3.37
N GLN A 234 -9.84 -0.26 -3.38
CA GLN A 234 -10.43 -1.36 -4.15
C GLN A 234 -10.70 -2.57 -3.25
N VAL A 235 -11.97 -2.97 -3.16
CA VAL A 235 -12.40 -4.21 -2.49
C VAL A 235 -12.98 -5.16 -3.53
N GLY A 236 -12.21 -6.20 -3.86
CA GLY A 236 -12.59 -7.16 -4.90
C GLY A 236 -12.80 -6.47 -6.26
N ASN A 237 -14.05 -6.46 -6.73
CA ASN A 237 -14.45 -5.81 -7.98
C ASN A 237 -15.06 -4.41 -7.80
N TRP A 238 -14.94 -3.83 -6.62
CA TRP A 238 -15.53 -2.54 -6.31
C TRP A 238 -14.46 -1.50 -6.00
N TYR A 239 -14.61 -0.31 -6.57
CA TYR A 239 -13.83 0.86 -6.23
C TYR A 239 -14.61 1.75 -5.29
N ARG A 240 -13.96 2.19 -4.21
CA ARG A 240 -14.47 3.27 -3.36
C ARG A 240 -14.10 4.60 -4.01
N VAL A 241 -15.10 5.44 -4.24
CA VAL A 241 -14.99 6.73 -4.94
C VAL A 241 -15.42 7.92 -4.09
N GLY A 242 -15.71 7.67 -2.81
CA GLY A 242 -16.10 8.67 -1.82
C GLY A 242 -16.44 7.99 -0.49
N ASP A 243 -17.06 8.72 0.42
CA ASP A 243 -17.51 8.19 1.72
C ASP A 243 -18.73 7.30 1.52
N ASP A 244 -18.57 6.01 1.84
CA ASP A 244 -19.55 4.96 1.53
C ASP A 244 -19.99 4.91 0.05
N GLU A 245 -19.24 5.50 -0.87
CA GLU A 245 -19.57 5.50 -2.30
C GLU A 245 -18.74 4.46 -3.04
N TRP A 246 -19.41 3.45 -3.60
CA TRP A 246 -18.77 2.33 -4.28
C TRP A 246 -19.37 2.09 -5.66
N LEU A 247 -18.52 1.80 -6.64
CA LEU A 247 -18.93 1.42 -7.98
C LEU A 247 -18.16 0.20 -8.48
N HIS A 248 -18.69 -0.48 -9.49
CA HIS A 248 -18.08 -1.70 -9.98
C HIS A 248 -16.96 -1.40 -10.99
N LYS A 249 -15.77 -1.97 -10.76
CA LYS A 249 -14.53 -1.64 -11.47
C LYS A 249 -14.58 -1.80 -12.99
N ASN A 250 -15.41 -2.69 -13.50
CA ASN A 250 -15.48 -2.97 -14.94
C ASN A 250 -16.03 -1.79 -15.74
N TYR A 251 -16.74 -0.89 -15.07
CA TYR A 251 -17.36 0.29 -15.67
C TYR A 251 -16.48 1.55 -15.57
N VAL A 252 -15.20 1.35 -15.25
CA VAL A 252 -14.22 2.41 -15.06
C VAL A 252 -13.01 2.11 -15.91
N LYS A 253 -12.59 3.11 -16.68
CA LYS A 253 -11.27 3.11 -17.29
C LYS A 253 -10.34 3.95 -16.41
N ILE A 254 -9.34 3.28 -15.82
CA ILE A 254 -8.32 3.94 -15.00
C ILE A 254 -7.49 4.88 -15.88
N THR A 255 -7.36 6.12 -15.44
CA THR A 255 -6.41 7.08 -15.96
C THR A 255 -5.19 7.03 -15.07
N PHE A 256 -4.09 6.53 -15.63
CA PHE A 256 -2.80 6.57 -14.95
C PHE A 256 -2.12 7.89 -15.34
N GLU A 257 -1.74 8.69 -14.35
CA GLU A 257 -0.84 9.79 -14.59
C GLU A 257 0.55 9.23 -14.88
N LYS A 258 0.97 9.38 -16.13
CA LYS A 258 2.26 8.90 -16.62
C LYS A 258 3.38 9.43 -15.73
N LYS A 259 4.25 8.54 -15.26
CA LYS A 259 5.45 8.91 -14.51
C LYS A 259 6.67 8.69 -15.36
N ASP A 260 7.73 9.42 -15.09
CA ASP A 260 9.03 9.18 -15.69
C ASP A 260 9.94 8.44 -14.69
N GLY A 261 10.85 7.63 -15.21
CA GLY A 261 11.79 6.85 -14.43
C GLY A 261 13.09 6.64 -15.17
N VAL A 262 14.08 6.10 -14.47
CA VAL A 262 15.38 5.72 -15.04
C VAL A 262 15.77 4.36 -14.49
N VAL A 263 16.25 3.48 -15.37
CA VAL A 263 16.79 2.18 -14.97
C VAL A 263 18.00 2.37 -14.07
N VAL A 264 18.04 1.64 -12.95
CA VAL A 264 19.11 1.64 -11.94
C VAL A 264 19.51 0.20 -11.65
N ASP A 265 20.14 -0.43 -12.63
CA ASP A 265 20.62 -1.80 -12.53
C ASP A 265 21.91 -1.99 -13.34
N PRO A 266 23.08 -2.18 -12.70
CA PRO A 266 24.34 -2.39 -13.40
C PRO A 266 24.36 -3.68 -14.23
N THR A 267 23.38 -4.58 -14.05
CA THR A 267 23.22 -5.82 -14.83
C THR A 267 22.15 -5.73 -15.91
N ASN A 268 21.59 -4.54 -16.14
CA ASN A 268 20.47 -4.26 -17.03
C ASN A 268 19.11 -4.80 -16.53
N LEU A 269 18.06 -4.07 -16.86
CA LEU A 269 16.68 -4.42 -16.54
C LEU A 269 16.11 -5.40 -17.57
N ASN A 270 15.76 -6.60 -17.13
CA ASN A 270 14.92 -7.51 -17.91
C ASN A 270 13.49 -6.96 -18.03
N VAL A 271 13.01 -6.80 -19.27
CA VAL A 271 11.65 -6.40 -19.60
C VAL A 271 10.84 -7.62 -19.99
N ARG A 272 9.65 -7.77 -19.41
CA ARG A 272 8.80 -8.96 -19.56
C ARG A 272 7.47 -8.65 -20.22
N SER A 273 6.85 -9.67 -20.80
CA SER A 273 5.53 -9.57 -21.45
C SER A 273 4.37 -9.34 -20.48
N GLY A 274 4.61 -9.44 -19.17
CA GLY A 274 3.62 -9.24 -18.13
C GLY A 274 4.22 -8.98 -16.75
N PRO A 275 3.38 -8.60 -15.77
CA PRO A 275 3.82 -8.23 -14.42
C PRO A 275 4.11 -9.47 -13.57
N GLY A 276 5.33 -9.99 -13.68
CA GLY A 276 5.77 -11.15 -12.88
C GLY A 276 7.04 -11.81 -13.42
N ALA A 277 7.80 -12.45 -12.53
CA ALA A 277 9.04 -13.16 -12.91
C ALA A 277 8.78 -14.39 -13.82
N ASN A 278 7.54 -14.89 -13.84
CA ASN A 278 7.14 -16.04 -14.66
C ASN A 278 6.76 -15.65 -16.10
N PHE A 279 6.62 -14.35 -16.40
CA PHE A 279 6.34 -13.91 -17.76
C PHE A 279 7.63 -13.93 -18.59
N PRO A 280 7.57 -14.33 -19.88
CA PRO A 280 8.71 -14.30 -20.80
C PRO A 280 9.41 -12.93 -20.82
N ILE A 281 10.74 -12.95 -20.88
CA ILE A 281 11.54 -11.76 -21.17
C ILE A 281 11.35 -11.44 -22.66
N VAL A 282 11.01 -10.19 -22.96
CA VAL A 282 10.77 -9.69 -24.32
C VAL A 282 11.80 -8.65 -24.75
N ASP A 283 12.53 -8.06 -23.80
CA ASP A 283 13.55 -7.05 -24.06
C ASP A 283 14.48 -6.88 -22.84
N THR A 284 15.57 -6.13 -22.98
CA THR A 284 16.48 -5.77 -21.88
C THR A 284 16.89 -4.30 -22.02
N LEU A 285 16.75 -3.52 -20.95
CA LEU A 285 17.11 -2.11 -20.93
C LEU A 285 18.37 -1.89 -20.11
N GLU A 286 19.34 -1.18 -20.67
CA GLU A 286 20.60 -0.88 -20.00
C GLU A 286 20.43 0.10 -18.82
N ASP A 287 21.39 0.08 -17.90
CA ASP A 287 21.48 1.05 -16.80
C ASP A 287 21.40 2.50 -17.32
N GLY A 288 20.72 3.37 -16.57
CA GLY A 288 20.58 4.77 -16.93
C GLY A 288 19.58 5.05 -18.07
N THR A 289 18.96 4.02 -18.66
CA THR A 289 17.92 4.20 -19.69
C THR A 289 16.69 4.89 -19.10
N PRO A 290 16.26 6.05 -19.62
CA PRO A 290 14.99 6.67 -19.23
C PRO A 290 13.80 5.81 -19.69
N VAL A 291 12.78 5.72 -18.86
CA VAL A 291 11.54 4.99 -19.14
C VAL A 291 10.34 5.80 -18.74
N GLU A 292 9.25 5.62 -19.48
CA GLU A 292 7.95 6.16 -19.13
C GLU A 292 7.13 5.05 -18.50
N ILE A 293 6.48 5.33 -17.39
CA ILE A 293 5.70 4.38 -16.60
C ILE A 293 4.23 4.72 -16.83
N PHE A 294 3.49 3.73 -17.34
CA PHE A 294 2.10 3.85 -17.71
C PHE A 294 1.16 3.12 -16.75
N GLU A 295 1.70 2.26 -15.89
CA GLU A 295 0.94 1.52 -14.88
C GLU A 295 1.89 0.94 -13.82
N ILE A 296 1.40 0.82 -12.58
CA ILE A 296 2.08 0.09 -11.50
C ILE A 296 1.19 -1.05 -11.03
N GLN A 297 1.66 -2.29 -11.19
CA GLN A 297 0.98 -3.49 -10.71
C GLN A 297 1.89 -4.28 -9.77
N GLY A 298 1.62 -4.16 -8.46
CA GLY A 298 2.49 -4.75 -7.44
C GLY A 298 3.91 -4.20 -7.55
N ARG A 299 4.89 -5.08 -7.78
CA ARG A 299 6.30 -4.71 -7.95
C ARG A 299 6.72 -4.47 -9.40
N TRP A 300 5.78 -4.42 -10.34
CA TRP A 300 6.07 -4.32 -11.76
C TRP A 300 5.52 -3.02 -12.33
N TYR A 301 6.34 -2.33 -13.11
CA TYR A 301 5.98 -1.09 -13.79
C TYR A 301 5.80 -1.39 -15.27
N ARG A 302 4.66 -0.99 -15.82
CA ARG A 302 4.44 -1.08 -17.27
C ARG A 302 5.14 0.08 -17.92
N ILE A 303 6.12 -0.23 -18.76
CA ILE A 303 7.01 0.73 -19.42
C ILE A 303 6.78 0.83 -20.94
N GLY A 304 5.67 0.28 -21.41
CA GLY A 304 5.24 0.29 -22.81
C GLY A 304 4.09 -0.69 -23.02
N ASP A 305 3.79 -0.99 -24.29
CA ASP A 305 2.77 -1.97 -24.63
C ASP A 305 3.27 -3.40 -24.39
N ASN A 306 2.63 -4.10 -23.45
CA ASN A 306 3.06 -5.42 -22.97
C ASN A 306 4.54 -5.49 -22.56
N ARG A 307 5.10 -4.40 -22.06
CA ARG A 307 6.48 -4.31 -21.58
C ARG A 307 6.49 -3.93 -20.11
N TRP A 308 7.00 -4.83 -19.27
CA TRP A 308 6.99 -4.70 -17.81
C TRP A 308 8.39 -4.84 -17.22
N GLY A 309 8.82 -3.85 -16.44
CA GLY A 309 10.07 -3.88 -15.69
C GLY A 309 9.83 -4.10 -14.20
N TYR A 310 10.78 -4.74 -13.51
CA TYR A 310 10.73 -4.87 -12.07
C TYR A 310 11.02 -3.51 -11.42
N GLY A 311 10.02 -2.95 -10.73
CA GLY A 311 10.02 -1.55 -10.28
C GLY A 311 11.14 -1.18 -9.32
N ARG A 312 11.71 -2.14 -8.57
CA ARG A 312 12.88 -1.89 -7.70
C ARG A 312 14.11 -1.44 -8.49
N LEU A 313 14.18 -1.77 -9.77
CA LEU A 313 15.28 -1.44 -10.68
C LEU A 313 14.96 -0.20 -11.54
N ILE A 314 13.86 0.49 -11.26
CA ILE A 314 13.47 1.73 -11.95
C ILE A 314 13.29 2.81 -10.88
N LYS A 315 14.15 3.81 -10.89
CA LYS A 315 14.01 4.99 -10.04
C LYS A 315 13.02 5.94 -10.69
N ILE A 316 11.84 6.10 -10.10
CA ILE A 316 10.88 7.16 -10.48
C ILE A 316 11.55 8.52 -10.21
N ILE A 317 11.46 9.42 -11.18
CA ILE A 317 12.04 10.75 -11.10
C ILE A 317 11.01 11.80 -11.54
N GLU A 318 11.16 12.99 -11.01
CA GLU A 318 10.51 14.18 -11.54
C GLU A 318 11.37 14.69 -12.70
N VAL A 319 10.77 14.80 -13.87
CA VAL A 319 11.43 15.26 -15.09
C VAL A 319 11.03 16.70 -15.33
N LYS A 320 12.03 17.54 -15.54
CA LYS A 320 11.81 18.94 -15.93
C LYS A 320 11.78 19.06 -17.44
N THR A 321 11.05 20.04 -17.94
CA THR A 321 11.10 20.39 -19.36
C THR A 321 11.99 21.60 -19.54
N GLY A 322 12.92 21.50 -20.49
CA GLY A 322 13.81 22.59 -20.87
C GLY A 322 13.64 22.96 -22.34
N ARG A 323 13.82 24.24 -22.67
CA ARG A 323 13.89 24.73 -24.04
C ARG A 323 15.33 25.09 -24.40
N VAL A 324 15.85 24.56 -25.51
CA VAL A 324 17.19 24.91 -25.99
C VAL A 324 17.18 26.37 -26.48
N THR A 325 18.01 27.23 -25.89
CA THR A 325 18.03 28.67 -26.17
C THR A 325 19.19 29.09 -27.08
N ALA A 326 20.31 28.36 -27.06
CA ALA A 326 21.48 28.63 -27.89
C ALA A 326 22.44 27.42 -27.92
N PRO A 327 23.50 27.42 -28.75
CA PRO A 327 23.57 28.11 -30.04
C PRO A 327 22.53 27.52 -31.02
N TYR A 328 22.60 27.85 -32.33
CA TYR A 328 21.63 27.32 -33.30
C TYR A 328 21.57 25.78 -33.33
N PHE A 329 22.71 25.12 -33.10
CA PHE A 329 22.81 23.68 -32.82
C PHE A 329 23.63 23.42 -31.54
N LEU A 330 22.95 23.04 -30.46
CA LEU A 330 23.56 22.63 -29.20
C LEU A 330 24.14 21.23 -29.32
N ASN A 331 25.42 21.05 -28.95
CA ASN A 331 26.05 19.73 -28.97
C ASN A 331 25.53 18.87 -27.81
N VAL A 332 25.15 17.63 -28.13
CA VAL A 332 24.90 16.56 -27.16
C VAL A 332 26.16 15.74 -27.02
N ARG A 333 26.52 15.41 -25.78
CA ARG A 333 27.74 14.68 -25.43
C ARG A 333 27.43 13.41 -24.69
N LYS A 334 28.36 12.44 -24.79
CA LYS A 334 28.25 11.13 -24.14
C LYS A 334 28.24 11.20 -22.59
N GLY A 335 28.65 12.32 -22.01
CA GLY A 335 28.74 12.50 -20.56
C GLY A 335 28.80 13.98 -20.15
N PRO A 336 28.76 14.27 -18.84
CA PRO A 336 28.66 15.62 -18.29
C PRO A 336 30.01 16.36 -18.31
N GLY A 337 30.47 16.76 -19.50
CA GLY A 337 31.74 17.48 -19.64
C GLY A 337 32.16 17.76 -21.08
N THR A 338 33.04 18.74 -21.26
CA THR A 338 33.60 19.07 -22.59
C THR A 338 34.56 18.02 -23.14
N ASN A 339 35.09 17.16 -22.26
CA ASN A 339 36.00 16.06 -22.60
C ASN A 339 35.28 14.83 -23.17
N TYR A 340 33.96 14.73 -22.99
CA TYR A 340 33.18 13.64 -23.58
C TYR A 340 32.93 13.89 -25.07
N SER A 341 32.90 12.80 -25.85
CA SER A 341 32.63 12.86 -27.29
C SER A 341 31.27 13.49 -27.57
N LYS A 342 31.20 14.27 -28.67
CA LYS A 342 29.93 14.78 -29.21
C LYS A 342 29.25 13.65 -29.97
N ILE A 343 28.01 13.36 -29.65
CA ILE A 343 27.26 12.23 -30.20
C ILE A 343 26.04 12.68 -31.02
N ASN A 344 25.53 13.89 -30.78
CA ASN A 344 24.41 14.45 -31.53
C ASN A 344 24.40 15.99 -31.46
N LYS A 345 23.47 16.63 -32.17
CA LYS A 345 23.18 18.06 -32.09
C LYS A 345 21.67 18.30 -32.01
N ILE A 346 21.26 19.27 -31.20
CA ILE A 346 19.85 19.65 -31.02
C ILE A 346 19.66 21.08 -31.49
N GLN A 347 18.61 21.34 -32.26
CA GLN A 347 18.34 22.67 -32.79
C GLN A 347 17.83 23.61 -31.70
N ARG A 348 18.16 24.90 -31.81
CA ARG A 348 17.57 25.94 -30.95
C ARG A 348 16.05 25.92 -31.04
N GLY A 349 15.40 26.04 -29.88
CA GLY A 349 13.95 26.04 -29.73
C GLY A 349 13.37 24.67 -29.41
N THR A 350 14.11 23.57 -29.63
CA THR A 350 13.68 22.22 -29.27
C THR A 350 13.45 22.09 -27.77
N LEU A 351 12.34 21.42 -27.40
CA LEU A 351 12.07 21.04 -26.02
C LEU A 351 12.77 19.72 -25.70
N VAL A 352 13.38 19.64 -24.53
CA VAL A 352 14.08 18.45 -24.02
C VAL A 352 13.56 18.10 -22.63
N LYS A 353 13.39 16.81 -22.38
CA LYS A 353 13.18 16.29 -21.02
C LYS A 353 14.52 16.26 -20.29
N ILE A 354 14.55 16.67 -19.02
CA ILE A 354 15.75 16.70 -18.18
C ILE A 354 15.58 15.65 -17.08
N PHE A 355 16.35 14.57 -17.19
CA PHE A 355 16.27 13.41 -16.30
C PHE A 355 17.26 13.43 -15.13
N ALA A 356 18.28 14.30 -15.20
CA ALA A 356 19.27 14.49 -14.15
C ALA A 356 20.10 15.74 -14.43
N GLN A 357 20.76 16.25 -13.39
CA GLN A 357 21.73 17.33 -13.49
C GLN A 357 23.01 16.95 -12.74
N GLU A 358 24.15 17.16 -13.38
CA GLU A 358 25.48 17.01 -12.79
C GLU A 358 26.30 18.27 -13.07
N GLY A 359 26.54 19.06 -12.02
CA GLY A 359 27.11 20.40 -12.17
C GLY A 359 26.28 21.26 -13.13
N LYS A 360 26.90 21.70 -14.23
CA LYS A 360 26.25 22.48 -15.29
C LYS A 360 25.74 21.64 -16.46
N TRP A 361 25.74 20.31 -16.36
CA TRP A 361 25.31 19.43 -17.43
C TRP A 361 23.95 18.80 -17.10
N LEU A 362 23.08 18.74 -18.11
CA LEU A 362 21.74 18.20 -18.02
C LEU A 362 21.68 16.92 -18.83
N ARG A 363 21.21 15.83 -18.22
CA ARG A 363 20.99 14.56 -18.90
C ARG A 363 19.62 14.58 -19.56
N ILE A 364 19.60 14.41 -20.88
CA ILE A 364 18.40 14.49 -21.72
C ILE A 364 18.03 13.17 -22.40
N GLY A 365 18.80 12.11 -22.13
CA GLY A 365 18.60 10.77 -22.66
C GLY A 365 19.58 9.78 -22.02
N LYS A 366 19.66 8.57 -22.56
CA LYS A 366 20.68 7.59 -22.17
C LYS A 366 22.03 8.04 -22.73
N ASP A 367 23.00 8.29 -21.85
CA ASP A 367 24.31 8.86 -22.20
C ASP A 367 24.24 10.16 -23.02
N GLU A 368 23.15 10.91 -22.94
CA GLU A 368 22.98 12.16 -23.69
C GLU A 368 22.96 13.35 -22.74
N TRP A 369 23.96 14.21 -22.86
CA TRP A 369 24.17 15.35 -21.98
C TRP A 369 24.33 16.65 -22.76
N VAL A 370 23.69 17.71 -22.28
CA VAL A 370 23.81 19.07 -22.82
C VAL A 370 24.23 20.04 -21.72
N HIS A 371 24.86 21.14 -22.10
CA HIS A 371 25.28 22.15 -21.13
C HIS A 371 24.10 23.05 -20.75
N GLY A 372 23.79 23.15 -19.46
CA GLY A 372 22.60 23.79 -18.91
C GLY A 372 22.49 25.29 -19.15
N ASN A 373 23.60 26.01 -19.36
CA ASN A 373 23.53 27.44 -19.75
C ASN A 373 22.78 27.69 -21.07
N TYR A 374 22.54 26.64 -21.84
CA TYR A 374 21.89 26.68 -23.15
C TYR A 374 20.49 26.10 -23.13
N VAL A 375 19.96 25.78 -21.95
CA VAL A 375 18.64 25.21 -21.75
C VAL A 375 17.94 26.01 -20.66
N GLU A 376 16.84 26.65 -21.02
CA GLU A 376 15.95 27.33 -20.08
C GLU A 376 14.94 26.31 -19.54
N ILE A 377 14.91 26.11 -18.22
CA ILE A 377 13.92 25.25 -17.57
C ILE A 377 12.59 26.00 -17.53
N ILE A 378 11.54 25.38 -18.06
CA ILE A 378 10.22 26.01 -18.19
C ILE A 378 9.15 25.34 -17.30
N GLU A 379 9.33 24.07 -16.92
CA GLU A 379 8.46 23.30 -16.02
C GLU A 379 9.26 22.33 -15.17
#